data_AF-A0A482D9A8-F1
#
_entry.id   AF-A0A482D9A8-F1
#
_cell.length_a   1.000
_cell.length_b   1.000
_cell.length_c   1.000
_cell.angle_alpha   90.00
_cell.angle_beta   90.00
_cell.angle_gamma   90.00
#
_symmetry.space_group_name_H-M   'P 1'
#
loop_
_entity.id
_entity.type
_entity.pdbx_description
1 polymer ?
#
loop_
_entity_poly.entity_id
_entity_poly.type
_entity_poly.pdbx_seq_one_letter_code
_entity_poly.pdbx_strand_id
1 'polypeptide(L)'
;MAPRRPPRPLAWPWLWPRLDMGKPPKKWIKGAIKKPGTLRKSLGAKPGKNIPAAKLAAAAGKGGLLGQRARLAQTLKKLGK
;
A
#
# COMPACT_ATOMS: atom_id res chain seq x y z
N MET A 1 4.62 -49.57 -3.68
CA MET A 1 3.72 -48.46 -4.05
C MET A 1 4.57 -47.19 -4.14
N ALA A 2 5.01 -46.80 -5.33
CA ALA A 2 5.81 -45.58 -5.54
C ALA A 2 4.94 -44.50 -6.21
N PRO A 3 5.02 -43.22 -5.83
CA PRO A 3 4.24 -42.19 -6.49
C PRO A 3 4.79 -41.93 -7.90
N ARG A 4 3.93 -42.02 -8.90
CA ARG A 4 4.25 -41.71 -10.30
C ARG A 4 4.69 -40.24 -10.37
N ARG A 5 5.94 -39.96 -10.77
CA ARG A 5 6.39 -38.61 -11.12
C ARG A 5 5.51 -38.08 -12.28
N PRO A 6 5.03 -36.82 -12.24
CA PRO A 6 4.38 -36.24 -13.41
C PRO A 6 5.40 -36.08 -14.55
N PRO A 7 5.00 -36.23 -15.83
CA PRO A 7 5.91 -36.10 -16.95
C PRO A 7 6.47 -34.67 -17.03
N ARG A 8 7.77 -34.56 -17.33
CA ARG A 8 8.42 -33.29 -17.68
C ARG A 8 7.87 -32.83 -19.04
N PRO A 9 7.24 -31.66 -19.16
CA PRO A 9 6.71 -31.22 -20.46
C PRO A 9 7.87 -30.81 -21.38
N LEU A 10 7.98 -31.49 -22.52
CA LEU A 10 8.79 -31.07 -23.67
C LEU A 10 7.89 -30.20 -24.54
N ALA A 11 8.12 -28.88 -24.52
CA ALA A 11 7.36 -27.81 -25.17
C ALA A 11 5.97 -27.51 -24.56
N TRP A 12 5.62 -26.22 -24.52
CA TRP A 12 4.31 -25.58 -24.74
C TRP A 12 4.50 -24.06 -24.50
N PRO A 13 4.73 -23.24 -25.55
CA PRO A 13 5.10 -21.82 -25.41
C PRO A 13 3.92 -20.81 -25.38
N TRP A 14 2.66 -21.22 -25.13
CA TRP A 14 1.48 -20.36 -25.44
C TRP A 14 0.29 -20.40 -24.46
N LEU A 15 0.48 -20.67 -23.16
CA LEU A 15 -0.63 -20.48 -22.21
C LEU A 15 -0.18 -19.97 -20.84
N TRP A 16 0.32 -18.74 -20.84
CA TRP A 16 -0.02 -17.70 -19.87
C TRP A 16 0.62 -16.40 -20.37
N PRO A 17 -0.12 -15.28 -20.44
CA PRO A 17 0.56 -14.00 -20.32
C PRO A 17 1.20 -14.05 -18.94
N ARG A 18 2.54 -14.09 -18.91
CA ARG A 18 3.33 -13.89 -17.70
C ARG A 18 2.89 -12.55 -17.13
N LEU A 19 1.93 -12.62 -16.21
CA LEU A 19 1.35 -11.48 -15.55
C LEU A 19 2.52 -10.79 -14.86
N ASP A 20 2.90 -9.62 -15.35
CA ASP A 20 3.95 -8.76 -14.79
C ASP A 20 3.49 -8.24 -13.41
N MET A 21 3.29 -9.16 -12.48
CA MET A 21 2.71 -8.95 -11.15
C MET A 21 3.77 -8.45 -10.17
N GLY A 22 4.60 -7.50 -10.63
CA GLY A 22 5.71 -6.94 -9.86
C GLY A 22 6.01 -5.47 -10.11
N LYS A 23 5.34 -4.81 -11.07
CA LYS A 23 5.54 -3.37 -11.31
C LYS A 23 4.37 -2.59 -10.70
N PRO A 24 4.52 -1.96 -9.51
CA PRO A 24 3.48 -1.04 -9.03
C PRO A 24 3.33 0.06 -10.09
N PRO A 25 2.09 0.40 -10.51
CA PRO A 25 1.89 1.39 -11.57
C PRO A 25 2.62 2.68 -11.21
N LYS A 26 3.26 3.36 -12.17
CA LYS A 26 4.06 4.58 -11.95
C LYS A 26 3.32 5.70 -11.18
N LYS A 27 2.00 5.58 -11.00
CA LYS A 27 1.12 6.49 -10.24
C LYS A 27 0.35 5.78 -9.12
N TRP A 28 0.84 4.67 -8.58
CA TRP A 28 0.16 3.89 -7.54
C TRP A 28 -0.20 4.74 -6.30
N ILE A 29 0.68 5.69 -5.92
CA ILE A 29 0.44 6.63 -4.82
C ILE A 29 -0.72 7.58 -5.14
N LYS A 30 -0.80 8.10 -6.37
CA LYS A 30 -1.90 8.97 -6.81
C LYS A 30 -3.24 8.21 -6.83
N GLY A 31 -3.21 6.93 -7.21
CA GLY A 31 -4.38 6.04 -7.16
C GLY A 31 -4.78 5.63 -5.73
N ALA A 32 -3.83 5.59 -4.79
CA ALA A 32 -4.08 5.28 -3.38
C ALA A 32 -4.68 6.47 -2.61
N ILE A 33 -4.40 7.71 -3.02
CA ILE A 33 -4.95 8.92 -2.41
C ILE A 33 -6.27 9.30 -3.12
N LYS A 34 -7.31 8.46 -3.02
CA LYS A 34 -8.66 8.81 -3.51
C LYS A 34 -9.45 9.70 -2.54
N LYS A 35 -9.07 9.73 -1.26
CA LYS A 35 -9.73 10.52 -0.20
C LYS A 35 -8.70 11.19 0.71
N PRO A 36 -8.08 12.31 0.28
CA PRO A 36 -7.21 13.10 1.16
C PRO A 36 -7.99 13.53 2.41
N GLY A 37 -7.38 13.41 3.59
CA GLY A 37 -8.02 13.77 4.86
C GLY A 37 -8.78 12.65 5.59
N THR A 38 -8.82 11.42 5.07
CA THR A 38 -9.36 10.25 5.82
C THR A 38 -8.63 10.00 7.15
N LEU A 39 -7.30 10.18 7.18
CA LEU A 39 -6.52 10.12 8.41
C LEU A 39 -6.92 11.24 9.38
N ARG A 40 -7.12 12.47 8.91
CA ARG A 40 -7.60 13.60 9.73
C ARG A 40 -8.95 13.31 10.37
N LYS A 41 -9.91 12.79 9.59
CA LYS A 41 -11.23 12.38 10.08
C LYS A 41 -11.10 11.28 11.13
N SER A 42 -10.26 10.28 10.88
CA SER A 42 -10.04 9.15 11.80
C SER A 42 -9.39 9.58 13.13
N LEU A 43 -8.61 10.67 13.13
CA LEU A 43 -7.95 11.21 14.31
C LEU A 43 -8.74 12.34 15.00
N GLY A 44 -9.92 12.71 14.48
CA GLY A 44 -10.71 13.84 14.98
C GLY A 44 -9.96 15.17 14.92
N ALA A 45 -8.99 15.31 14.01
CA ALA A 45 -8.20 16.53 13.89
C ALA A 45 -9.00 17.61 13.15
N LYS A 46 -8.94 18.85 13.64
CA LYS A 46 -9.64 19.99 13.01
C LYS A 46 -9.26 20.11 11.53
N PRO A 47 -10.24 20.21 10.61
CA PRO A 47 -9.96 20.43 9.19
C PRO A 47 -9.20 21.76 9.03
N GLY A 48 -8.25 21.80 8.09
CA GLY A 48 -7.43 22.99 7.85
C GLY A 48 -6.24 23.19 8.81
N LYS A 49 -6.21 22.55 9.99
CA LYS A 49 -5.06 22.62 10.92
C LYS A 49 -4.15 21.40 10.84
N ASN A 50 -2.85 21.60 11.05
CA ASN A 50 -1.87 20.52 11.03
C ASN A 50 -2.28 19.38 11.98
N ILE A 51 -2.08 18.13 11.55
CA ILE A 51 -2.33 16.97 12.42
C ILE A 51 -1.32 17.04 13.57
N PRO A 52 -1.76 16.97 14.84
CA PRO A 52 -0.84 17.00 15.98
C PRO A 52 0.19 15.88 15.86
N ALA A 53 1.47 16.22 16.04
CA ALA A 53 2.58 15.27 15.87
C ALA A 53 2.42 14.04 16.79
N ALA A 54 1.98 14.26 18.04
CA ALA A 54 1.72 13.20 19.00
C ALA A 54 0.65 12.21 18.50
N LYS A 55 -0.48 12.70 17.98
CA LYS A 55 -1.56 11.86 17.45
C LYS A 55 -1.14 11.11 16.18
N LEU A 56 -0.30 11.75 15.35
CA LEU A 56 0.20 11.17 14.13
C LEU A 56 1.25 10.08 14.40
N ALA A 57 2.13 10.27 15.39
CA ALA A 57 3.08 9.25 15.83
C ALA A 57 2.35 8.05 16.47
N ALA A 58 1.37 8.30 17.34
CA ALA A 58 0.53 7.26 17.93
C ALA A 58 -0.21 6.46 16.84
N ALA A 59 -0.70 7.15 15.80
CA ALA A 59 -1.33 6.52 14.65
C ALA A 59 -0.35 5.68 13.82
N ALA A 60 0.88 6.15 13.60
CA ALA A 60 1.92 5.45 12.84
C ALA A 60 2.43 4.18 13.54
N GLY A 61 2.36 4.16 14.88
CA GLY A 61 2.62 2.98 15.70
C GLY A 61 1.49 1.95 15.67
N LYS A 62 0.25 2.36 15.36
CA LYS A 62 -0.85 1.41 15.18
C LYS A 62 -0.63 0.60 13.90
N GLY A 63 -0.89 -0.71 13.96
CA GLY A 63 -0.89 -1.56 12.77
C GLY A 63 -2.05 -1.27 11.82
N GLY A 64 -2.08 -2.00 10.70
CA GLY A 64 -3.19 -1.96 9.73
C GLY A 64 -3.30 -0.67 8.93
N LEU A 65 -4.50 -0.43 8.39
CA LEU A 65 -4.77 0.65 7.43
C LEU A 65 -4.58 2.06 8.02
N LEU A 66 -4.84 2.21 9.32
CA LEU A 66 -4.67 3.49 10.03
C LEU A 66 -3.19 3.87 10.13
N GLY A 67 -2.33 2.93 10.51
CA GLY A 67 -0.88 3.14 10.57
C GLY A 67 -0.23 3.38 9.23
N GLN A 68 -0.62 2.61 8.21
CA GLN A 68 -0.14 2.82 6.85
C GLN A 68 -0.43 4.26 6.37
N ARG A 69 -1.63 4.78 6.65
CA ARG A 69 -2.01 6.17 6.34
C ARG A 69 -1.18 7.18 7.12
N ALA A 70 -0.90 6.93 8.40
CA ALA A 70 -0.09 7.81 9.22
C ALA A 70 1.37 7.87 8.76
N ARG A 71 1.97 6.72 8.40
CA ARG A 71 3.31 6.65 7.82
C ARG A 71 3.37 7.37 6.47
N LEU A 72 2.37 7.17 5.62
CA LEU A 72 2.26 7.92 4.36
C LEU A 72 2.22 9.43 4.61
N ALA A 73 1.43 9.89 5.59
CA ALA A 73 1.37 11.31 5.95
C ALA A 73 2.71 11.85 6.47
N GLN A 74 3.50 11.05 7.19
CA GLN A 74 4.88 11.41 7.58
C GLN A 74 5.79 11.59 6.37
N THR A 75 5.70 10.67 5.41
CA THR A 75 6.47 10.76 4.16
C THR A 75 6.08 12.00 3.36
N LEU A 76 4.78 12.28 3.21
CA LEU A 76 4.29 13.46 2.50
C LEU A 76 4.76 14.77 3.17
N LYS A 77 4.70 14.83 4.50
CA LYS A 77 5.22 15.97 5.28
C LYS A 77 6.71 16.21 5.02
N LYS A 78 7.52 15.14 4.95
CA LYS A 78 8.96 15.25 4.62
C LYS A 78 9.19 15.71 3.18
N LEU A 79 8.29 15.37 2.26
CA LEU A 79 8.32 15.80 0.86
C LEU A 79 7.73 17.20 0.63
N GLY A 80 7.22 17.87 1.68
CA GLY A 80 6.62 19.21 1.58
C GLY A 80 5.29 19.24 0.81
N LYS A 81 4.57 18.12 0.73
CA LYS A 81 3.23 18.00 0.12
C LYS A 81 2.17 17.71 1.18
#